data_AF-A0A258JZR2-F1
#
_entry.id   AF-A0A258JZR2-F1
#
_cell.length_a   1.000
_cell.length_b   1.000
_cell.length_c   1.000
_cell.angle_alpha   90.00
_cell.angle_beta   90.00
_cell.angle_gamma   90.00
#
_symmetry.space_group_name_H-M   'P 1'
#
loop_
_entity.id
_entity.type
_entity.pdbx_description
1 polymer ?
#
loop_
_entity_poly.entity_id
_entity_poly.type
_entity_poly.pdbx_seq_one_letter_code
_entity_poly.pdbx_strand_id
1 'polypeptide(L)'
;MIDIDTYGQIKLLVEGGLGYSILPRAALREEMAKGSLRAWPLGVPLLSRDLHLVRPADRPARRAVRVIEDLAFATLVRLVRDGVWPATLAEEAPPARAGGDLE
;
A
#
# COMPACT_ATOMS: atom_id res chain seq x y z
N MET A 1 7.84 -24.09 -8.88
CA MET A 1 7.11 -22.88 -8.47
C MET A 1 7.53 -22.58 -7.05
N ILE A 2 8.10 -21.40 -6.78
CA ILE A 2 8.49 -20.97 -5.43
C ILE A 2 7.37 -20.05 -4.93
N ASP A 3 6.87 -20.32 -3.73
CA ASP A 3 5.87 -19.47 -3.06
C ASP A 3 6.44 -18.97 -1.73
N ILE A 4 6.35 -17.66 -1.51
CA ILE A 4 6.88 -16.94 -0.35
C ILE A 4 5.96 -15.76 -0.07
N ASP A 5 5.56 -15.60 1.19
CA ASP A 5 4.61 -14.59 1.64
C ASP A 5 5.26 -13.37 2.32
N THR A 6 6.60 -13.34 2.41
CA THR A 6 7.34 -12.22 3.01
C THR A 6 8.18 -11.46 1.98
N TYR A 7 8.10 -10.13 2.00
CA TYR A 7 8.89 -9.28 1.10
C TYR A 7 10.40 -9.46 1.29
N GLY A 8 10.86 -9.65 2.53
CA GLY A 8 12.29 -9.82 2.82
C GLY A 8 12.89 -11.04 2.12
N GLN A 9 12.22 -12.20 2.24
CA GLN A 9 12.70 -13.44 1.62
C GLN A 9 12.56 -13.40 0.09
N ILE A 10 11.48 -12.82 -0.44
CA ILE A 10 11.33 -12.61 -1.89
C ILE A 10 12.51 -11.81 -2.44
N LYS A 11 12.87 -10.69 -1.80
CA LYS A 11 13.99 -9.85 -2.23
C LYS A 11 15.31 -10.60 -2.20
N LEU A 12 15.60 -11.34 -1.13
CA LEU A 12 16.81 -12.15 -1.02
C LEU A 12 16.94 -13.17 -2.16
N LEU A 13 15.84 -13.81 -2.57
CA LEU A 13 15.86 -14.72 -3.71
C LEU A 13 16.17 -14.01 -5.03
N VAL A 14 15.57 -12.83 -5.24
CA VAL A 14 15.81 -12.03 -6.45
C VAL A 14 17.25 -11.53 -6.48
N GLU A 15 17.78 -11.04 -5.37
CA GLU A 15 19.19 -10.64 -5.22
C GLU A 15 20.14 -11.82 -5.44
N GLY A 16 19.74 -13.03 -5.01
CA GLY A 16 20.46 -14.28 -5.27
C GLY A 16 20.36 -14.82 -6.70
N GLY A 17 19.64 -14.14 -7.60
CA GLY A 17 19.53 -14.53 -9.01
C GLY A 17 18.57 -15.69 -9.30
N LEU A 18 17.70 -16.04 -8.35
CA LEU A 18 16.77 -17.18 -8.49
C LEU A 18 15.51 -16.85 -9.30
N GLY A 19 15.32 -15.60 -9.71
CA GLY A 19 14.24 -15.19 -10.58
C GLY A 19 13.83 -13.72 -10.40
N TYR A 20 12.61 -13.41 -10.83
CA TYR A 20 11.99 -12.10 -10.71
C TYR A 20 10.75 -12.17 -9.82
N SER A 21 10.33 -11.03 -9.29
CA SER A 21 9.09 -10.91 -8.53
C SER A 21 8.35 -9.61 -8.85
N ILE A 22 7.04 -9.61 -8.61
CA ILE A 22 6.17 -8.44 -8.71
C ILE A 22 5.93 -7.93 -7.30
N LEU A 23 6.42 -6.73 -7.00
CA LEU A 23 6.32 -6.11 -5.68
C LEU A 23 5.81 -4.67 -5.77
N PRO A 24 5.09 -4.18 -4.75
CA PRO A 24 4.73 -2.77 -4.67
C PRO A 24 5.98 -1.90 -4.63
N ARG A 25 5.99 -0.79 -5.37
CA ARG A 25 7.16 0.11 -5.46
C ARG A 25 7.64 0.60 -4.09
N ALA A 26 6.72 0.87 -3.17
CA ALA A 26 7.03 1.30 -1.80
C ALA A 26 7.91 0.29 -1.04
N ALA A 27 7.80 -1.01 -1.36
CA ALA A 27 8.59 -2.05 -0.72
C ALA A 27 10.04 -2.10 -1.22
N LEU A 28 10.37 -1.49 -2.38
CA LEU A 28 11.71 -1.60 -3.00
C LEU A 28 12.60 -0.38 -2.78
N ARG A 29 12.16 0.60 -1.99
CA ARG A 29 12.83 1.92 -1.88
C ARG A 29 14.29 1.79 -1.45
N GLU A 30 14.56 0.96 -0.44
CA GLU A 30 15.91 0.81 0.10
C GLU A 30 16.83 0.07 -0.88
N GLU A 31 16.34 -0.98 -1.52
CA GLU A 31 17.11 -1.77 -2.47
C GLU A 31 17.38 -0.99 -3.75
N MET A 32 16.43 -0.16 -4.20
CA MET A 32 16.64 0.76 -5.31
C MET A 32 17.66 1.86 -4.95
N ALA A 33 17.61 2.41 -3.74
CA ALA A 33 18.57 3.41 -3.29
C ALA A 33 19.99 2.83 -3.15
N LYS A 34 20.12 1.57 -2.71
CA LYS A 34 21.38 0.83 -2.63
C LYS A 34 21.87 0.31 -3.99
N GLY A 35 21.00 0.28 -5.00
CA GLY A 35 21.27 -0.32 -6.30
C GLY A 35 21.33 -1.85 -6.29
N SER A 36 20.89 -2.51 -5.21
CA SER A 36 20.88 -3.98 -5.12
C SER A 36 19.76 -4.61 -5.94
N LEU A 37 18.64 -3.89 -6.13
CA LEU A 37 17.54 -4.28 -6.99
C LEU A 37 17.16 -3.18 -7.98
N ARG A 38 16.66 -3.61 -9.15
CA ARG A 38 16.07 -2.74 -10.17
C ARG A 38 14.61 -3.13 -10.38
N ALA A 39 13.78 -2.14 -10.69
CA ALA A 39 12.34 -2.34 -10.89
C ALA A 39 11.90 -1.73 -12.23
N TRP A 40 11.07 -2.47 -12.96
CA TRP A 40 10.47 -2.05 -14.23
C TRP A 40 8.94 -1.99 -14.10
N PRO A 41 8.26 -1.07 -14.80
CA PRO A 41 6.80 -1.07 -14.85
C PRO A 41 6.28 -2.29 -15.64
N LEU A 42 5.13 -2.83 -15.25
CA LEU A 42 4.49 -3.99 -15.90
C LEU A 42 3.71 -3.62 -17.19
N GLY A 43 4.11 -2.56 -17.88
CA GLY A 43 3.43 -2.06 -19.08
C GLY A 43 2.33 -1.03 -18.79
N VAL A 44 1.40 -0.89 -19.74
CA VAL A 44 0.28 0.05 -19.71
C VAL A 44 -1.03 -0.73 -19.90
N PRO A 45 -2.02 -0.59 -19.01
CA PRO A 45 -2.04 0.30 -17.84
C PRO A 45 -1.11 -0.16 -16.72
N LEU A 46 -0.68 0.78 -15.87
CA LEU A 46 0.08 0.45 -14.68
C LEU A 46 -0.81 -0.33 -13.70
N LEU A 47 -0.26 -1.38 -13.10
CA LEU A 47 -0.92 -2.10 -12.02
C LEU A 47 -1.00 -1.22 -10.77
N SER A 48 -2.22 -0.88 -10.34
CA SER A 48 -2.49 -0.08 -9.14
C SER A 48 -3.38 -0.84 -8.16
N ARG A 49 -3.42 -0.36 -6.92
CA ARG A 49 -4.33 -0.83 -5.87
C ARG A 49 -4.67 0.33 -4.94
N ASP A 50 -5.88 0.30 -4.39
CA ASP A 50 -6.30 1.29 -3.41
C ASP A 50 -5.90 0.86 -2.00
N LEU A 51 -5.55 1.84 -1.16
CA LEU A 51 -5.28 1.65 0.26
C LEU A 51 -6.39 2.34 1.05
N HIS A 52 -7.11 1.55 1.84
CA HIS A 52 -8.22 2.03 2.65
C HIS A 52 -7.88 1.97 4.14
N LEU A 53 -8.26 3.01 4.87
CA LEU A 53 -8.32 2.99 6.33
C LEU A 53 -9.75 2.62 6.73
N VAL A 54 -9.92 1.50 7.44
CA VAL A 54 -11.23 0.92 7.72
C VAL A 54 -11.45 0.76 9.22
N ARG A 55 -12.71 0.96 9.64
CA ARG A 55 -13.17 0.73 11.01
C ARG A 55 -14.56 0.10 10.98
N PRO A 56 -14.98 -0.59 12.06
CA PRO A 56 -16.34 -1.11 12.16
C PRO A 56 -17.38 0.00 11.97
N ALA A 57 -18.40 -0.27 11.15
CA ALA A 57 -19.49 0.66 10.86
C ALA A 57 -20.67 0.53 11.83
N ASP A 58 -20.75 -0.60 12.54
CA ASP A 58 -21.82 -1.01 13.45
C ASP A 58 -21.75 -0.36 14.85
N ARG A 59 -20.68 0.39 15.14
CA ARG A 59 -20.48 1.03 16.44
C ARG A 59 -19.74 2.36 16.34
N PRO A 60 -20.05 3.31 17.24
CA PRO A 60 -19.31 4.57 17.31
C PRO A 60 -17.82 4.35 17.58
N ALA A 61 -16.98 5.07 16.85
CA ALA A 61 -15.54 5.08 17.12
C ALA A 61 -15.26 5.62 18.54
N ARG A 62 -14.37 4.97 19.28
CA ARG A 62 -13.88 5.50 20.56
C ARG A 62 -12.93 6.67 20.28
N ARG A 63 -12.73 7.57 21.27
CA ARG A 63 -11.81 8.71 21.13
C ARG A 63 -10.41 8.27 20.69
N ALA A 64 -9.86 7.21 21.27
CA ALA A 64 -8.56 6.67 20.90
C ALA A 64 -8.50 6.21 19.44
N VAL A 65 -9.56 5.57 18.93
CA VAL A 65 -9.63 5.12 17.53
C VAL A 65 -9.59 6.31 16.59
N ARG A 66 -10.38 7.37 16.86
CA ARG A 66 -10.37 8.60 16.04
C ARG A 66 -8.99 9.25 16.00
N VAL A 67 -8.32 9.38 17.14
CA VAL A 67 -6.98 9.98 17.20
C VAL A 67 -5.96 9.18 16.38
N ILE A 68 -6.04 7.85 16.44
CA ILE A 68 -5.16 6.98 15.63
C ILE A 68 -5.51 7.08 14.15
N GLU A 69 -6.80 7.13 13.81
CA GLU A 69 -7.30 7.30 12.44
C GLU A 69 -6.79 8.61 11.82
N ASP A 70 -6.94 9.72 12.54
CA ASP A 70 -6.45 11.04 12.14
C ASP A 70 -4.93 11.04 11.95
N LEU A 71 -4.19 10.43 12.90
CA LEU A 71 -2.73 10.34 12.82
C LEU A 71 -2.27 9.46 11.65
N ALA A 72 -2.92 8.32 11.44
CA ALA A 72 -2.59 7.40 10.36
C ALA A 72 -2.83 8.08 9.00
N PHE A 73 -4.00 8.71 8.83
CA PHE A 73 -4.34 9.43 7.60
C PHE A 73 -3.37 10.59 7.35
N ALA A 74 -3.11 11.43 8.35
CA ALA A 74 -2.15 12.54 8.24
C ALA A 74 -0.74 12.05 7.88
N THR A 75 -0.31 10.93 8.46
CA THR A 75 1.00 10.32 8.16
C THR A 75 1.04 9.81 6.72
N LEU A 76 0.02 9.11 6.24
CA LEU A 76 -0.06 8.62 4.86
C LEU A 76 -0.05 9.77 3.86
N VAL A 77 -0.85 10.81 4.11
CA VAL A 77 -0.88 12.02 3.27
C VAL A 77 0.50 12.69 3.22
N ARG A 78 1.18 12.81 4.36
CA ARG A 78 2.54 13.36 4.41
C ARG A 78 3.52 12.50 3.60
N LEU A 79 3.52 11.18 3.79
CA LEU A 79 4.41 10.27 3.05
C LEU A 79 4.22 10.35 1.54
N VAL A 80 2.98 10.53 1.06
CA VAL A 80 2.68 10.73 -0.36
C VAL A 80 3.20 12.08 -0.85
N ARG A 81 2.91 13.17 -0.12
CA ARG A 81 3.36 14.53 -0.48
C ARG A 81 4.88 14.68 -0.49
N ASP A 82 5.55 14.02 0.45
CA ASP A 82 7.01 14.02 0.55
C ASP A 82 7.66 13.08 -0.51
N GLY A 83 6.87 12.38 -1.32
CA GLY A 83 7.36 11.42 -2.32
C GLY A 83 7.97 10.14 -1.74
N VAL A 84 7.90 9.94 -0.42
CA VAL A 84 8.43 8.77 0.29
C VAL A 84 7.60 7.52 -0.03
N TRP A 85 6.28 7.70 -0.21
CA TRP A 85 5.36 6.67 -0.65
C TRP A 85 4.86 6.99 -2.06
N PRO A 86 5.19 6.19 -3.08
CA PRO A 86 4.80 6.42 -4.47
C PRO A 86 3.34 6.01 -4.69
N ALA A 87 2.41 6.89 -4.30
CA ALA A 87 0.98 6.74 -4.53
C ALA A 87 0.36 8.10 -4.88
N THR A 88 -0.88 8.08 -5.33
CA THR A 88 -1.72 9.25 -5.51
C THR A 88 -2.71 9.32 -4.35
N LEU A 89 -3.02 10.53 -3.88
CA LEU A 89 -4.13 10.71 -2.95
C LEU A 89 -5.43 10.42 -3.69
N ALA A 90 -6.33 9.68 -3.05
CA ALA A 90 -7.67 9.49 -3.60
C ALA A 90 -8.37 10.84 -3.73
N GLU A 91 -9.07 11.06 -4.83
CA GLU A 91 -10.10 12.09 -4.88
C GLU A 91 -11.15 11.75 -3.81
N GLU A 92 -11.76 12.78 -3.20
CA GLU A 92 -12.72 12.60 -2.11
C GLU A 92 -13.76 11.55 -2.51
N ALA A 93 -13.79 10.43 -1.77
CA ALA A 93 -14.59 9.29 -2.15
C ALA A 93 -16.08 9.71 -2.17
N PRO A 94 -16.86 9.36 -3.21
CA PRO A 94 -18.30 9.53 -3.14
C PRO A 94 -18.81 8.85 -1.86
N PRO A 95 -19.82 9.42 -1.18
CA PRO A 95 -20.26 8.92 0.12
C PRO A 95 -20.50 7.42 0.04
N ALA A 96 -19.95 6.69 1.01
CA ALA A 96 -20.10 5.25 1.10
C ALA A 96 -21.57 4.90 0.85
N ARG A 97 -21.83 4.07 -0.18
CA ARG A 97 -23.19 3.56 -0.42
C ARG A 97 -23.65 2.96 0.90
N ALA A 98 -24.66 3.59 1.52
CA ALA A 98 -25.34 3.05 2.68
C ALA A 98 -25.65 1.60 2.35
N GLY A 99 -25.20 0.68 3.22
CA GLY A 99 -25.37 -0.75 3.02
C GLY A 99 -26.80 -1.00 2.57
N GLY A 100 -26.93 -1.48 1.32
CA GLY A 100 -28.21 -1.89 0.79
C GLY A 100 -28.82 -2.90 1.76
N ASP A 101 -30.08 -2.64 2.05
CA ASP A 101 -30.92 -3.41 2.93
C ASP A 101 -30.68 -4.92 2.76
N LEU A 102 -30.39 -5.59 3.87
CA LEU A 102 -30.50 -7.04 3.94
C LEU A 102 -32.00 -7.35 3.84
N GLU A 103 -32.43 -7.77 2.66
CA GLU A 103 -33.66 -8.55 2.46
C GLU A 103 -33.33 -10.05 2.48
#